data_AF-A0A0H4IZQ9-F1
#
_entry.id   AF-A0A0H4IZQ9-F1
#
_cell.length_a   1.000
_cell.length_b   1.000
_cell.length_c   1.000
_cell.angle_alpha   90.00
_cell.angle_beta   90.00
_cell.angle_gamma   90.00
#
_symmetry.space_group_name_H-M   'P 1'
#
loop_
_entity.id
_entity.type
_entity.pdbx_description
1 polymer ?
#
loop_
_entity_poly.entity_id
_entity_poly.type
_entity_poly.pdbx_seq_one_letter_code
_entity_poly.pdbx_strand_id
1 'polypeptide(L)'
;MQMFNKNNVLIMSSLVFMMFFTRGSHFLTEFSIPDASLIIFLCLGLLIPSILLFCVFFILAAVIDFGSGFFDNSLAFCLTDGYWGLIPTYLVMFFTGKIIKNYDIKFNIFFVLVFVSTTLAFIISTNTYYMFSDRFGSPSFFTSIQHGWNYFPAYLIPNLLYGSIVYTLYQLNLRNYFVKFIQRS
;
A
#
# COMPACT_ATOMS: atom_id res chain seq x y z
N MET A 1 -9.34 1.94 -22.23
CA MET A 1 -9.72 1.04 -21.12
C MET A 1 -10.75 1.79 -20.28
N GLN A 2 -12.04 1.43 -20.34
CA GLN A 2 -13.08 2.10 -19.55
C GLN A 2 -12.80 1.89 -18.06
N MET A 3 -12.43 2.96 -17.35
CA MET A 3 -12.16 2.93 -15.92
C MET A 3 -13.41 2.50 -15.13
N PHE A 4 -14.60 2.90 -15.59
CA PHE A 4 -15.89 2.66 -14.96
C PHE A 4 -16.67 1.49 -15.59
N ASN A 5 -16.12 0.28 -15.51
CA ASN A 5 -16.90 -0.94 -15.74
C ASN A 5 -17.20 -1.62 -14.39
N LYS A 6 -18.30 -2.37 -14.28
CA LYS A 6 -18.75 -3.10 -13.08
C LYS A 6 -17.61 -3.81 -12.34
N ASN A 7 -16.72 -4.50 -13.06
CA ASN A 7 -15.60 -5.21 -12.45
C ASN A 7 -14.57 -4.27 -11.81
N ASN A 8 -14.26 -3.15 -12.47
CA ASN A 8 -13.32 -2.17 -11.92
C ASN A 8 -13.92 -1.48 -10.70
N VAL A 9 -15.23 -1.18 -10.72
CA VAL A 9 -15.94 -0.62 -9.56
C VAL A 9 -15.87 -1.57 -8.36
N LEU A 10 -16.10 -2.87 -8.57
CA LEU A 10 -15.99 -3.89 -7.51
C LEU A 10 -14.58 -4.04 -6.96
N ILE A 11 -13.56 -3.99 -7.82
CA ILE A 11 -12.15 -3.99 -7.39
C ILE A 11 -11.86 -2.75 -6.57
N MET A 12 -12.24 -1.57 -7.07
CA MET A 12 -12.05 -0.30 -6.36
C MET A 12 -12.75 -0.30 -5.00
N SER A 13 -14.02 -0.72 -4.92
CA SER A 13 -14.75 -0.78 -3.66
C SER A 13 -14.11 -1.75 -2.67
N SER A 14 -13.65 -2.91 -3.15
CA SER A 14 -12.95 -3.90 -2.32
C SER A 14 -11.63 -3.34 -1.78
N LEU A 15 -10.86 -2.63 -2.62
CA LEU A 15 -9.60 -2.00 -2.20
C LEU A 15 -9.83 -0.85 -1.21
N VAL A 16 -10.86 -0.02 -1.42
CA VAL A 16 -11.26 1.04 -0.47
C VAL A 16 -11.65 0.44 0.88
N PHE A 17 -12.46 -0.62 0.88
CA PHE A 17 -12.86 -1.32 2.09
C PHE A 17 -11.65 -1.89 2.84
N MET A 18 -10.74 -2.57 2.14
CA MET A 18 -9.51 -3.11 2.73
C MET A 18 -8.60 -2.01 3.29
N MET A 19 -8.49 -0.87 2.59
CA MET A 19 -7.71 0.27 3.07
C MET A 19 -8.28 0.80 4.39
N PHE A 20 -9.59 1.05 4.42
CA PHE A 20 -10.27 1.53 5.62
C PHE A 20 -10.16 0.52 6.77
N PHE A 21 -10.30 -0.77 6.49
CA PHE A 21 -10.30 -1.81 7.52
C PHE A 21 -8.91 -2.04 8.14
N THR A 22 -7.84 -1.99 7.34
CA THR A 22 -6.46 -2.28 7.80
C THR A 22 -5.68 -1.04 8.24
N ARG A 23 -5.97 0.12 7.65
CA ARG A 23 -5.37 1.40 8.03
C ARG A 23 -6.17 2.08 9.14
N GLY A 24 -7.49 1.94 9.11
CA GLY A 24 -8.40 2.43 10.15
C GLY A 24 -8.46 1.53 11.39
N SER A 25 -7.86 0.33 11.40
CA SER A 25 -7.79 -0.49 12.61
C SER A 25 -6.85 0.05 13.69
N HIS A 26 -6.02 1.06 13.40
CA HIS A 26 -5.29 1.82 14.42
C HIS A 26 -6.21 2.48 15.47
N PHE A 27 -7.52 2.56 15.20
CA PHE A 27 -8.49 3.27 16.02
C PHE A 27 -9.33 2.37 16.94
N LEU A 28 -9.37 1.05 16.72
CA LEU A 28 -10.50 0.24 17.18
C LEU A 28 -10.18 -0.90 18.15
N THR A 29 -8.96 -1.47 18.22
CA THR A 29 -8.70 -2.66 19.07
C THR A 29 -7.22 -3.04 19.29
N GLU A 30 -6.92 -3.79 20.37
CA GLU A 30 -5.63 -4.45 20.67
C GLU A 30 -5.20 -5.52 19.63
N PHE A 31 -6.12 -5.97 18.77
CA PHE A 31 -5.85 -6.81 17.60
C PHE A 31 -5.89 -5.97 16.32
N SER A 32 -4.87 -5.14 16.10
CA SER A 32 -4.76 -4.36 14.86
C SER A 32 -4.30 -5.26 13.71
N ILE A 33 -5.10 -5.36 12.65
CA ILE A 33 -4.70 -6.04 11.42
C ILE A 33 -3.58 -5.22 10.76
N PRO A 34 -2.52 -5.84 10.23
CA PRO A 34 -1.45 -5.10 9.58
C PRO A 34 -1.95 -4.29 8.38
N ASP A 35 -1.46 -3.06 8.25
CA ASP A 35 -1.78 -2.14 7.15
C ASP A 35 -1.47 -2.77 5.78
N ALA A 36 -2.46 -2.81 4.90
CA ALA A 36 -2.36 -3.35 3.55
C ALA A 36 -2.03 -2.29 2.47
N SER A 37 -1.81 -1.03 2.84
CA SER A 37 -1.71 0.11 1.91
C SER A 37 -0.70 -0.10 0.78
N LEU A 38 0.50 -0.61 1.05
CA LEU A 38 1.51 -0.86 0.01
C LEU A 38 1.02 -1.85 -1.05
N ILE A 39 0.39 -2.94 -0.61
CA ILE A 39 -0.15 -3.95 -1.52
C ILE A 39 -1.39 -3.44 -2.25
N ILE A 40 -2.18 -2.56 -1.64
CA ILE A 40 -3.28 -1.88 -2.33
C ILE A 40 -2.74 -1.02 -3.48
N PHE A 41 -1.68 -0.24 -3.28
CA PHE A 41 -1.04 0.52 -4.36
C PHE A 41 -0.42 -0.38 -5.44
N LEU A 42 0.19 -1.50 -5.06
CA LEU A 42 0.64 -2.52 -6.01
C LEU A 42 -0.53 -3.09 -6.84
N CYS A 43 -1.67 -3.39 -6.19
CA CYS A 43 -2.87 -3.87 -6.86
C CYS A 43 -3.46 -2.84 -7.83
N LEU A 44 -3.44 -1.55 -7.47
CA LEU A 44 -3.84 -0.48 -8.38
C LEU A 44 -2.98 -0.49 -9.64
N GLY A 45 -1.66 -0.61 -9.51
CA GLY A 45 -0.75 -0.73 -10.66
C GLY A 45 -0.99 -1.99 -11.49
N LEU A 46 -1.23 -3.11 -10.83
CA LEU A 46 -1.43 -4.42 -11.46
C LEU A 46 -2.76 -4.52 -12.21
N LEU A 47 -3.86 -4.06 -11.60
CA LEU A 47 -5.21 -4.27 -12.11
C LEU A 47 -5.69 -3.06 -12.95
N ILE A 48 -5.58 -1.85 -12.39
CA ILE A 48 -6.16 -0.62 -12.97
C ILE A 48 -5.13 0.53 -12.94
N PRO A 49 -4.04 0.46 -13.73
CA PRO A 49 -2.93 1.42 -13.68
C PRO A 49 -3.36 2.80 -14.19
N SER A 50 -3.92 3.60 -13.30
CA SER A 50 -4.38 4.97 -13.53
C SER A 50 -3.77 5.88 -12.48
N ILE A 51 -3.05 6.92 -12.93
CA ILE A 51 -2.46 7.90 -12.01
C ILE A 51 -3.55 8.69 -11.25
N LEU A 52 -4.72 8.86 -11.86
CA LEU A 52 -5.86 9.49 -11.18
C LEU A 52 -6.33 8.63 -9.99
N LEU A 53 -6.41 7.30 -10.17
CA LEU A 53 -6.77 6.39 -9.08
C LEU A 53 -5.68 6.35 -8.01
N PHE A 54 -4.41 6.40 -8.39
CA PHE A 54 -3.32 6.56 -7.43
C PHE A 54 -3.55 7.80 -6.55
N CYS A 55 -3.81 8.97 -7.14
CA CYS A 55 -4.07 10.20 -6.38
C CYS A 55 -5.31 10.07 -5.49
N VAL A 56 -6.39 9.46 -5.98
CA VAL A 56 -7.62 9.23 -5.18
C VAL A 56 -7.33 8.35 -3.95
N PHE A 57 -6.60 7.24 -4.13
CA PHE A 57 -6.24 6.37 -3.01
C PHE A 57 -5.22 7.00 -2.06
N PHE A 58 -4.33 7.85 -2.56
CA PHE A 58 -3.44 8.64 -1.70
C PHE A 58 -4.22 9.64 -0.84
N ILE A 59 -5.17 10.35 -1.44
CA ILE A 59 -6.07 11.26 -0.71
C ILE A 59 -6.91 10.46 0.31
N LEU A 60 -7.41 9.28 -0.05
CA LEU A 60 -8.13 8.41 0.88
C LEU A 60 -7.26 8.02 2.09
N ALA A 61 -6.01 7.61 1.86
CA ALA A 61 -5.05 7.32 2.93
C ALA A 61 -4.85 8.53 3.85
N ALA A 62 -4.63 9.71 3.27
CA ALA A 62 -4.51 10.95 4.03
C ALA A 62 -5.77 11.27 4.82
N VAL A 63 -6.96 11.13 4.25
CA VAL A 63 -8.23 11.36 4.96
C VAL A 63 -8.36 10.41 6.17
N ILE A 64 -7.96 9.15 6.03
CA ILE A 64 -7.95 8.18 7.14
C ILE A 64 -6.96 8.62 8.23
N ASP A 65 -5.75 9.03 7.84
CA ASP A 65 -4.68 9.39 8.78
C ASP A 65 -4.93 10.72 9.52
N PHE A 66 -5.35 11.75 8.79
CA PHE A 66 -5.73 13.03 9.39
C PHE A 66 -7.03 12.93 10.19
N GLY A 67 -7.96 12.07 9.75
CA GLY A 67 -9.13 11.70 10.54
C GLY A 67 -8.73 11.04 11.87
N SER A 68 -7.71 10.18 11.89
CA SER A 68 -7.17 9.60 13.14
C SER A 68 -6.59 10.64 14.04
N GLY A 69 -5.71 11.49 13.50
CA GLY A 69 -5.10 12.55 14.29
C GLY A 69 -6.13 13.48 14.93
N PHE A 70 -7.29 13.69 14.28
CA PHE A 70 -8.38 14.50 14.83
C PHE A 70 -9.07 13.84 16.04
N PHE A 71 -9.33 12.53 15.99
CA PHE A 71 -9.98 11.81 17.10
C PHE A 71 -9.01 11.42 18.22
N ASP A 72 -7.76 11.12 17.88
CA ASP A 72 -6.69 10.79 18.81
C ASP A 72 -5.40 11.52 18.43
N ASN A 73 -5.07 12.53 19.24
CA ASN A 73 -3.92 13.41 19.01
C ASN A 73 -2.57 12.66 19.12
N SER A 74 -2.53 11.47 19.73
CA SER A 74 -1.31 10.65 19.75
C SER A 74 -0.96 10.09 18.37
N LEU A 75 -1.97 9.86 17.53
CA LEU A 75 -1.82 9.39 16.14
C LEU A 75 -1.39 10.52 15.20
N ALA A 76 -1.68 11.77 15.56
CA ALA A 76 -1.20 12.96 14.83
C ALA A 76 0.33 13.11 14.90
N PHE A 77 1.01 12.41 15.82
CA PHE A 77 2.46 12.43 15.95
C PHE A 77 3.18 12.04 14.65
N CYS A 78 2.63 11.13 13.85
CA CYS A 78 3.25 10.71 12.60
C CYS A 78 2.98 11.69 11.44
N LEU A 79 2.04 12.63 11.60
CA LEU A 79 1.69 13.63 10.60
C LEU A 79 2.66 14.81 10.67
N THR A 80 3.76 14.68 9.93
CA THR A 80 4.83 15.68 9.79
C THR A 80 5.13 15.93 8.31
N ASP A 81 6.03 16.85 7.97
CA ASP A 81 6.41 17.08 6.57
C ASP A 81 7.02 15.84 5.90
N GLY A 82 7.55 14.90 6.69
CA GLY A 82 7.96 13.57 6.24
C GLY A 82 6.83 12.74 5.61
N TYR A 83 5.56 13.08 5.86
CA TYR A 83 4.39 12.40 5.27
C TYR A 83 4.40 12.45 3.73
N TRP A 84 4.92 13.52 3.14
CA TRP A 84 5.05 13.63 1.68
C TRP A 84 5.93 12.54 1.06
N GLY A 85 6.82 11.93 1.86
CA GLY A 85 7.60 10.77 1.48
C GLY A 85 6.78 9.50 1.18
N LEU A 86 5.52 9.46 1.59
CA LEU A 86 4.60 8.38 1.23
C LEU A 86 4.26 8.39 -0.27
N ILE A 87 4.32 9.53 -0.95
CA ILE A 87 4.09 9.60 -2.41
C ILE A 87 5.11 8.73 -3.16
N PRO A 88 6.43 8.95 -3.07
CA PRO A 88 7.40 8.09 -3.75
C PRO A 88 7.36 6.64 -3.23
N THR A 89 7.07 6.43 -1.94
CA THR A 89 6.89 5.10 -1.35
C THR A 89 5.79 4.30 -2.07
N TYR A 90 4.61 4.89 -2.23
CA TYR A 90 3.50 4.24 -2.91
C TYR A 90 3.68 4.17 -4.43
N LEU A 91 4.37 5.14 -5.04
CA LEU A 91 4.70 5.09 -6.46
C LEU A 91 5.58 3.89 -6.80
N VAL A 92 6.55 3.54 -5.95
CA VAL A 92 7.36 2.31 -6.13
C VAL A 92 6.45 1.10 -6.26
N MET A 93 5.53 0.91 -5.30
CA MET A 93 4.60 -0.23 -5.31
C MET A 93 3.68 -0.21 -6.55
N PHE A 94 3.12 0.95 -6.87
CA PHE A 94 2.24 1.14 -8.04
C PHE A 94 2.96 0.81 -9.36
N PHE A 95 4.18 1.31 -9.55
CA PHE A 95 4.94 1.00 -10.76
C PHE A 95 5.39 -0.46 -10.81
N THR A 96 5.74 -1.07 -9.68
CA THR A 96 5.99 -2.52 -9.62
C THR A 96 4.79 -3.32 -10.10
N GLY A 97 3.57 -3.01 -9.62
CA GLY A 97 2.34 -3.62 -10.10
C GLY A 97 2.12 -3.40 -11.60
N LYS A 98 2.34 -2.17 -12.08
CA LYS A 98 2.22 -1.82 -13.51
C LYS A 98 3.21 -2.58 -14.39
N ILE A 99 4.44 -2.81 -13.91
CA ILE A 99 5.43 -3.63 -14.60
C ILE A 99 4.94 -5.07 -14.66
N ILE A 100 4.55 -5.66 -13.52
CA ILE A 100 4.08 -7.05 -13.44
C ILE A 100 2.94 -7.32 -14.42
N LYS A 101 2.00 -6.38 -14.56
CA LYS A 101 0.86 -6.48 -15.49
C LYS A 101 1.25 -6.82 -16.93
N ASN A 102 2.42 -6.36 -17.40
CA ASN A 102 2.83 -6.48 -18.80
C ASN A 102 3.56 -7.80 -19.11
N TYR A 103 3.82 -8.63 -18.10
CA TYR A 103 4.60 -9.85 -18.24
C TYR A 103 3.89 -11.04 -17.60
N ASP A 104 4.11 -12.23 -18.14
CA ASP A 104 3.68 -13.48 -17.50
C ASP A 104 4.73 -13.89 -16.45
N ILE A 105 4.53 -13.41 -15.22
CA ILE A 105 5.50 -13.55 -14.14
C ILE A 105 5.15 -14.76 -13.27
N LYS A 106 6.13 -15.67 -13.10
CA LYS A 106 6.04 -16.80 -12.15
C LYS A 106 6.10 -16.32 -10.70
N PHE A 107 5.54 -17.11 -9.79
CA PHE A 107 5.44 -16.78 -8.36
C PHE A 107 6.76 -16.33 -7.75
N ASN A 108 7.86 -17.04 -8.02
CA ASN A 108 9.17 -16.71 -7.46
C ASN A 108 9.62 -15.30 -7.87
N ILE A 109 9.42 -14.93 -9.14
CA ILE A 109 9.78 -13.60 -9.64
C ILE A 109 8.85 -12.54 -9.06
N PHE A 110 7.55 -12.83 -8.97
CA PHE A 110 6.58 -11.94 -8.33
C PHE A 110 6.96 -11.67 -6.87
N PHE A 111 7.29 -12.72 -6.11
CA PHE A 111 7.70 -12.63 -4.72
C PHE A 111 8.96 -11.76 -4.56
N VAL A 112 9.97 -11.97 -5.42
CA VAL A 112 11.19 -11.13 -5.43
C VAL A 112 10.85 -9.67 -5.73
N LEU A 113 9.96 -9.39 -6.70
CA LEU A 113 9.55 -8.03 -7.02
C LEU A 113 8.83 -7.35 -5.85
N VAL A 114 7.92 -8.06 -5.16
CA VAL A 114 7.25 -7.55 -3.96
C VAL A 114 8.25 -7.31 -2.83
N PHE A 115 9.18 -8.24 -2.61
CA PHE A 115 10.23 -8.10 -1.60
C PHE A 115 11.10 -6.85 -1.85
N VAL A 116 11.62 -6.69 -3.07
CA VAL A 116 12.48 -5.57 -3.44
C VAL A 116 11.72 -4.24 -3.36
N SER A 117 10.51 -4.19 -3.94
CA SER A 117 9.69 -2.96 -3.92
C SER A 117 9.28 -2.55 -2.51
N THR A 118 8.90 -3.51 -1.66
CA THR A 118 8.57 -3.25 -0.24
C THR A 118 9.79 -2.78 0.53
N THR A 119 10.98 -3.33 0.26
CA THR A 119 12.23 -2.88 0.88
C THR A 119 12.60 -1.46 0.44
N LEU A 120 12.45 -1.14 -0.84
CA LEU A 120 12.66 0.23 -1.34
C LEU A 120 11.64 1.21 -0.74
N ALA A 121 10.37 0.81 -0.67
CA ALA A 121 9.31 1.59 -0.02
C ALA A 121 9.64 1.87 1.45
N PHE A 122 10.10 0.86 2.18
CA PHE A 122 10.55 0.99 3.57
C PHE A 122 11.69 2.01 3.72
N ILE A 123 12.71 1.90 2.87
CA ILE A 123 13.86 2.81 2.88
C ILE A 123 13.38 4.24 2.61
N ILE A 124 12.58 4.48 1.56
CA ILE A 124 12.07 5.81 1.22
C ILE A 124 11.24 6.39 2.36
N SER A 125 10.26 5.63 2.85
CA SER A 125 9.36 6.05 3.92
C SER A 125 10.11 6.37 5.21
N THR A 126 11.09 5.54 5.59
CA THR A 126 11.87 5.75 6.81
C THR A 126 12.79 6.96 6.66
N ASN A 127 13.51 7.07 5.54
CA ASN A 127 14.43 8.20 5.33
C ASN A 127 13.71 9.54 5.32
N THR A 128 12.60 9.64 4.59
CA THR A 128 11.82 10.87 4.52
C THR A 128 11.25 11.26 5.88
N TYR A 129 10.81 10.29 6.68
CA TYR A 129 10.41 10.57 8.06
C TYR A 129 11.58 11.06 8.92
N TYR A 130 12.72 10.39 8.93
CA TYR A 130 13.85 10.79 9.75
C TYR A 130 14.40 12.18 9.36
N MET A 131 14.44 12.48 8.06
CA MET A 131 14.98 13.74 7.53
C MET A 131 14.03 14.93 7.71
N PHE A 132 12.73 14.74 7.47
CA PHE A 132 11.76 15.83 7.34
C PHE A 132 10.69 15.87 8.43
N SER A 133 10.76 15.02 9.46
CA SER A 133 9.79 15.09 10.57
C SER A 133 10.11 16.15 11.63
N ASP A 134 11.28 16.79 11.56
CA ASP A 134 11.87 17.65 12.60
C ASP A 134 12.08 16.98 13.97
N ARG A 135 11.82 15.67 14.09
CA ARG A 135 11.94 14.92 15.35
C ARG A 135 13.36 14.46 15.67
N PHE A 136 14.24 14.44 14.69
CA PHE A 136 15.59 13.84 14.80
C PHE A 136 16.72 14.82 14.48
N GLY A 137 16.44 16.14 14.49
CA GLY A 137 17.45 17.16 14.22
C GLY A 137 17.97 17.13 12.78
N SER A 138 17.10 16.80 11.81
CA SER A 138 17.40 16.79 10.37
C SER A 138 18.72 16.07 10.00
N PRO A 139 18.82 14.75 10.27
CA PRO A 139 20.03 13.98 9.98
C PRO A 139 20.32 13.94 8.47
N SER A 140 21.58 13.69 8.13
CA SER A 140 21.97 13.47 6.73
C SER A 140 21.30 12.22 6.13
N PHE A 141 21.25 12.14 4.80
CA PHE A 141 20.68 10.99 4.09
C PHE A 141 21.34 9.65 4.49
N PHE A 142 22.67 9.60 4.60
CA PHE A 142 23.37 8.36 4.97
C PHE A 142 23.13 7.96 6.41
N THR A 143 22.99 8.93 7.31
CA THR A 143 22.67 8.68 8.72
C THR A 143 21.23 8.17 8.86
N SER A 144 20.28 8.76 8.13
CA SER A 144 18.87 8.36 8.19
C SER A 144 18.62 6.93 7.68
N ILE A 145 19.37 6.45 6.67
CA ILE A 145 19.29 5.05 6.19
C ILE A 145 19.63 4.04 7.29
N GLN A 146 20.47 4.39 8.27
CA GLN A 146 20.87 3.47 9.33
C GLN A 146 19.78 3.25 10.38
N HIS A 147 18.72 4.04 10.36
CA HIS A 147 17.65 3.98 11.34
C HIS A 147 16.43 3.20 10.86
N GLY A 148 15.58 2.83 11.82
CA GLY A 148 14.29 2.19 11.56
C GLY A 148 14.33 0.69 11.23
N TRP A 149 15.49 0.06 10.99
CA TRP A 149 15.59 -1.36 10.63
C TRP A 149 14.92 -2.33 11.61
N ASN A 150 14.76 -1.95 12.88
CA ASN A 150 13.98 -2.73 13.86
C ASN A 150 12.50 -2.89 13.46
N TYR A 151 11.95 -1.96 12.68
CA TYR A 151 10.58 -2.01 12.14
C TYR A 151 10.48 -2.76 10.82
N PHE A 152 11.61 -3.06 10.16
CA PHE A 152 11.61 -3.68 8.83
C PHE A 152 10.89 -5.03 8.78
N PRO A 153 11.06 -5.97 9.74
CA PRO A 153 10.32 -7.23 9.72
C PRO A 153 8.80 -7.03 9.80
N ALA A 154 8.35 -6.14 10.69
CA ALA A 154 6.92 -5.81 10.86
C ALA A 154 6.34 -5.10 9.63
N TYR A 155 7.17 -4.36 8.89
CA TYR A 155 6.81 -3.72 7.63
C TYR A 155 6.77 -4.71 6.46
N LEU A 156 7.75 -5.62 6.38
CA LEU A 156 7.93 -6.51 5.23
C LEU A 156 6.99 -7.72 5.26
N ILE A 157 6.90 -8.43 6.39
CA ILE A 157 6.24 -9.73 6.47
C ILE A 157 4.76 -9.67 6.06
N PRO A 158 3.95 -8.73 6.59
CA PRO A 158 2.53 -8.66 6.20
C PRO A 158 2.34 -8.36 4.71
N ASN A 159 3.19 -7.48 4.15
CA ASN A 159 3.13 -7.13 2.74
C ASN A 159 3.52 -8.31 1.83
N LEU A 160 4.48 -9.15 2.22
CA LEU A 160 4.79 -10.39 1.50
C LEU A 160 3.63 -11.40 1.54
N LEU A 161 2.95 -11.52 2.69
CA LEU A 161 1.79 -12.39 2.84
C LEU A 161 0.62 -11.91 2.00
N TYR A 162 0.23 -10.64 2.12
CA TYR A 162 -0.80 -10.02 1.29
C TYR A 162 -0.46 -10.11 -0.19
N GLY A 163 0.80 -9.85 -0.58
CA GLY A 163 1.27 -9.99 -1.95
C GLY A 163 1.12 -11.42 -2.47
N SER A 164 1.46 -12.43 -1.67
CA SER A 164 1.30 -13.84 -2.03
C SER A 164 -0.16 -14.21 -2.26
N ILE A 165 -1.07 -13.74 -1.39
CA ILE A 165 -2.52 -13.90 -1.57
C ILE A 165 -2.96 -13.24 -2.88
N VAL A 166 -2.55 -12.00 -3.15
CA VAL A 166 -2.86 -11.29 -4.39
C VAL A 166 -2.40 -12.07 -5.61
N TYR A 167 -1.18 -12.62 -5.60
CA TYR A 167 -0.69 -13.44 -6.71
C TYR A 167 -1.57 -14.67 -6.94
N THR A 168 -1.93 -15.40 -5.89
CA THR A 168 -2.81 -16.56 -6.01
C THR A 168 -4.18 -16.17 -6.58
N LEU A 169 -4.79 -15.08 -6.08
CA LEU A 169 -6.05 -14.56 -6.60
C LEU A 169 -5.94 -14.11 -8.07
N TYR A 170 -4.82 -13.50 -8.44
CA TYR A 170 -4.51 -13.05 -9.79
C TYR A 170 -4.38 -14.22 -10.76
N GLN A 171 -3.61 -15.25 -10.40
CA GLN A 171 -3.41 -16.46 -11.21
C GLN A 171 -4.68 -17.31 -11.33
N LEU A 172 -5.48 -17.39 -10.27
CA LEU A 172 -6.79 -18.05 -10.32
C LEU A 172 -7.80 -17.35 -11.25
N ASN A 173 -7.42 -16.19 -11.82
CA ASN A 173 -8.20 -15.46 -12.82
C ASN A 173 -9.64 -15.24 -12.32
N LEU A 174 -9.78 -14.86 -11.04
CA LEU A 174 -11.06 -14.67 -10.36
C LEU A 174 -11.97 -13.64 -11.05
N ARG A 175 -11.45 -12.89 -12.03
CA ARG A 175 -12.23 -12.17 -13.04
C ARG A 175 -13.37 -13.02 -13.62
N ASN A 176 -13.15 -14.31 -13.87
CA ASN A 176 -14.18 -15.23 -14.38
C ASN A 176 -15.07 -15.82 -13.28
N TYR A 177 -14.58 -15.91 -12.04
CA TYR A 177 -15.32 -16.52 -10.93
C TYR A 177 -16.27 -15.54 -10.24
N PHE A 178 -15.83 -14.30 -9.96
CA PHE A 178 -16.69 -13.24 -9.43
C PHE A 178 -17.79 -12.83 -10.42
N VAL A 179 -17.48 -12.77 -11.72
CA VAL A 179 -18.50 -12.50 -12.77
C VAL A 179 -19.52 -13.64 -12.82
N LYS A 180 -19.10 -14.91 -12.75
CA LYS A 180 -20.02 -16.06 -12.70
C LYS A 180 -20.85 -16.12 -11.42
N PHE A 181 -20.29 -15.72 -10.29
CA PHE A 181 -21.00 -15.69 -9.00
C PHE A 181 -22.09 -14.61 -9.00
N ILE A 182 -21.77 -13.40 -9.46
CA ILE A 182 -22.70 -12.27 -9.54
C ILE A 182 -23.76 -12.44 -10.65
N GLN A 183 -23.48 -13.23 -11.70
CA GLN A 183 -24.48 -13.56 -12.72
C GLN A 183 -25.42 -14.71 -12.31
N ARG A 184 -25.13 -15.42 -11.21
CA ARG A 184 -25.94 -16.52 -10.68
C ARG A 184 -26.78 -16.15 -9.45
N SER A 185 -26.56 -14.97 -8.86
CA SER A 185 -27.38 -14.36 -7.81
C SER A 185 -28.36 -13.35 -8.41
#